data_AF-A0A8C9PI83-F1
#
_entry.id   AF-A0A8C9PI83-F1
#
_cell.length_a   1.000
_cell.length_b   1.000
_cell.length_c   1.000
_cell.angle_alpha   90.00
_cell.angle_beta   90.00
_cell.angle_gamma   90.00
#
_symmetry.space_group_name_H-M   'P 1'
#
loop_
_entity.id
_entity.type
_entity.pdbx_description
1 polymer ?
#
loop_
_entity_poly.entity_id
_entity_poly.type
_entity_poly.pdbx_seq_one_letter_code
_entity_poly.pdbx_strand_id
1 'polypeptide(L)'
;MTDCDWDKKSTSTSKSDTGMKPEQLLPCVNPGNPVFSCMLDPKTLRTATSLSKPQMIMYKTNSSHYGEFVPLPQFLPCNYTPREQGFSNHIRATGLYQNNSLNTAPDRNRTLDFPNFQHTL
;
A
#
# COMPACT_ATOMS: atom_id res chain seq x y z
N MET A 1 -5.51 16.36 -4.93
CA MET A 1 -5.89 16.93 -6.24
C MET A 1 -5.18 16.09 -7.30
N THR A 2 -5.76 14.95 -7.70
CA THR A 2 -6.66 14.80 -8.89
C THR A 2 -5.86 14.89 -10.18
N ASP A 3 -5.85 13.96 -11.14
CA ASP A 3 -6.55 12.68 -11.35
C ASP A 3 -5.72 11.85 -12.34
N CYS A 4 -5.83 10.52 -12.28
CA CYS A 4 -5.28 9.61 -13.28
C CYS A 4 -6.30 9.42 -14.41
N ASP A 5 -5.97 9.90 -15.61
CA ASP A 5 -6.78 9.72 -16.82
C ASP A 5 -6.43 8.38 -17.49
N TRP A 6 -7.41 7.48 -17.55
CA TRP A 6 -7.29 6.16 -18.15
C TRP A 6 -8.41 5.98 -19.16
N ASP A 7 -8.16 6.26 -20.44
CA ASP A 7 -9.07 5.89 -21.50
C ASP A 7 -8.37 5.66 -22.83
N LYS A 8 -8.39 4.41 -23.30
CA LYS A 8 -8.63 4.02 -24.70
C LYS A 8 -8.89 2.51 -24.81
N LYS A 9 -10.14 2.18 -24.48
CA LYS A 9 -11.10 1.40 -25.28
C LYS A 9 -10.52 0.52 -26.41
N SER A 10 -10.75 -0.79 -26.29
CA SER A 10 -11.32 -1.63 -27.35
C SER A 10 -11.76 -2.97 -26.75
N THR A 11 -12.94 -3.01 -26.14
CA THR A 11 -13.67 -4.28 -25.95
C THR A 11 -15.02 -4.12 -26.58
N SER A 12 -15.21 -4.85 -27.69
CA SER A 12 -16.45 -5.00 -28.41
C SER A 12 -17.54 -5.50 -27.47
N THR A 13 -18.53 -4.65 -27.26
CA THR A 13 -19.77 -4.98 -26.59
C THR A 13 -20.56 -5.95 -27.47
N SER A 14 -20.52 -7.24 -27.17
CA SER A 14 -21.61 -8.15 -27.52
C SER A 14 -22.49 -8.28 -26.29
N LYS A 15 -23.49 -7.41 -26.19
CA LYS A 15 -24.65 -7.66 -25.33
C LYS A 15 -25.63 -8.49 -26.13
N SER A 16 -25.79 -9.75 -25.75
CA SER A 16 -27.07 -10.45 -25.90
C SER A 16 -27.58 -10.76 -24.50
N ASP A 17 -28.20 -9.75 -23.92
CA ASP A 17 -29.08 -9.89 -22.75
C ASP A 17 -30.42 -10.42 -23.30
N THR A 18 -30.44 -11.71 -23.64
CA THR A 18 -31.68 -12.42 -23.94
C THR A 18 -31.97 -13.27 -22.72
N GLY A 19 -32.98 -12.87 -21.96
CA GLY A 19 -33.52 -13.63 -20.84
C GLY A 19 -33.97 -15.01 -21.31
N MET A 20 -33.06 -15.97 -21.26
CA MET A 20 -33.41 -17.37 -21.36
C MET A 20 -33.92 -17.77 -19.97
N LYS A 21 -35.23 -18.01 -19.86
CA LYS A 21 -35.84 -18.77 -18.76
C LYS A 21 -34.90 -19.95 -18.43
N PRO A 22 -34.68 -20.34 -17.16
CA PRO A 22 -33.89 -21.53 -16.88
C PRO A 22 -34.51 -22.69 -17.62
N GLU A 23 -33.87 -23.11 -18.70
CA GLU A 23 -34.22 -24.33 -19.39
C GLU A 23 -34.00 -25.41 -18.34
N GLN A 24 -35.06 -26.14 -18.00
CA GLN A 24 -34.98 -27.22 -17.03
C GLN A 24 -34.10 -28.29 -17.67
N LEU A 25 -32.79 -28.17 -17.42
CA LEU A 25 -31.77 -29.09 -17.90
C LEU A 25 -32.19 -30.48 -17.48
N LEU A 26 -32.37 -31.35 -18.48
CA LEU A 26 -32.71 -32.75 -18.27
C LEU A 26 -31.74 -33.35 -17.25
N PRO A 27 -32.22 -34.07 -16.21
CA PRO A 27 -31.35 -34.67 -15.22
C PRO A 27 -30.35 -35.59 -15.93
N CYS A 28 -29.06 -35.28 -15.83
CA CYS A 28 -28.07 -36.09 -16.53
C CYS A 28 -28.05 -37.49 -15.91
N VAL A 29 -28.06 -38.51 -16.78
CA VAL A 29 -28.34 -39.90 -16.41
C VAL A 29 -27.15 -40.57 -15.69
N ASN A 30 -25.97 -39.94 -15.72
CA ASN A 30 -24.79 -40.32 -14.93
C ASN A 30 -23.91 -39.08 -14.70
N PRO A 31 -24.08 -38.34 -13.60
CA PRO A 31 -23.43 -37.04 -13.42
C PRO A 31 -21.93 -37.09 -13.23
N GLY A 32 -21.32 -38.27 -13.05
CA GLY A 32 -19.89 -38.35 -12.82
C GLY A 32 -19.44 -37.33 -11.78
N ASN A 33 -18.48 -36.49 -12.14
CA ASN A 33 -18.07 -35.35 -11.32
C ASN A 33 -18.99 -34.11 -11.57
N PRO A 34 -19.71 -33.62 -10.55
CA PRO A 34 -20.63 -32.47 -10.66
C PRO A 34 -19.99 -31.17 -11.17
N VAL A 35 -18.67 -31.02 -11.02
CA VAL A 35 -17.92 -29.86 -11.53
C VAL A 35 -17.87 -29.84 -13.06
N PHE A 36 -17.82 -31.01 -13.70
CA PHE A 36 -17.68 -31.13 -15.16
C PHE A 36 -19.00 -31.40 -15.88
N SER A 37 -20.05 -31.78 -15.16
CA SER A 37 -21.35 -32.16 -15.75
C SER A 37 -22.36 -31.03 -15.82
N CYS A 38 -21.93 -29.77 -15.66
CA CYS A 38 -22.75 -28.55 -15.73
C CYS A 38 -23.97 -28.53 -14.78
N MET A 39 -23.97 -29.41 -13.76
CA MET A 39 -25.01 -29.52 -12.75
C MET A 39 -24.93 -28.43 -11.69
N LEU A 40 -23.75 -27.82 -11.53
CA LEU A 40 -23.49 -26.74 -10.58
C LEU A 40 -23.59 -25.38 -11.27
N ASP A 41 -24.23 -24.41 -10.61
CA ASP A 41 -24.21 -23.02 -11.08
C ASP A 41 -22.76 -22.50 -11.02
N PRO A 42 -22.19 -21.98 -12.12
CA PRO A 42 -20.86 -21.39 -12.11
C PRO A 42 -20.69 -20.28 -11.05
N LYS A 43 -21.78 -19.64 -10.61
CA LYS A 43 -21.75 -18.65 -9.52
C LYS A 43 -21.41 -19.26 -8.15
N THR A 44 -21.73 -20.54 -7.93
CA THR A 44 -21.40 -21.23 -6.66
C THR A 44 -19.97 -21.77 -6.65
N LEU A 45 -19.31 -21.88 -7.81
CA LEU A 45 -17.94 -22.39 -7.95
C LEU A 45 -16.87 -21.31 -7.77
N ARG A 46 -17.03 -20.42 -6.79
CA ARG A 46 -16.06 -19.37 -6.47
C ARG A 46 -15.39 -19.61 -5.13
N THR A 47 -14.14 -19.19 -4.99
CA THR A 47 -13.41 -19.21 -3.72
C THR A 47 -14.14 -18.31 -2.71
N ALA A 48 -14.41 -18.84 -1.52
CA ALA A 48 -15.16 -18.18 -0.45
C ALA A 48 -14.24 -17.39 0.50
N THR A 49 -13.28 -16.64 -0.05
CA THR A 49 -12.31 -15.89 0.76
C THR A 49 -12.79 -14.46 0.98
N SER A 50 -12.80 -13.98 2.22
CA SER A 50 -13.28 -12.63 2.55
C SER A 50 -12.32 -11.50 2.15
N LEU A 51 -11.02 -11.77 2.03
CA LEU A 51 -9.96 -10.77 1.83
C LEU A 51 -9.41 -10.72 0.41
N SER A 52 -9.72 -11.71 -0.43
CA SER A 52 -9.28 -11.77 -1.81
C SER A 52 -10.46 -11.72 -2.76
N LYS A 53 -10.18 -11.37 -4.02
CA LYS A 53 -11.21 -11.34 -5.06
C LYS A 53 -11.74 -12.76 -5.27
N PRO A 54 -13.07 -12.99 -5.26
CA PRO A 54 -13.63 -14.31 -5.50
C PRO A 54 -13.29 -14.75 -6.93
N GLN A 55 -12.42 -15.75 -7.03
CA GLN A 55 -12.00 -16.37 -8.28
C GLN A 55 -12.73 -17.69 -8.44
N MET A 56 -13.01 -18.07 -9.68
CA MET A 56 -13.65 -19.34 -9.94
C MET A 56 -12.63 -20.47 -9.87
N ILE A 57 -13.02 -21.57 -9.22
CA ILE A 57 -12.11 -22.60 -8.69
C ILE A 57 -11.35 -23.31 -9.81
N MET A 58 -11.96 -23.50 -10.99
CA MET A 58 -11.30 -24.18 -12.13
C MET A 58 -10.15 -23.37 -12.73
N TYR A 59 -10.08 -22.05 -12.51
CA TYR A 59 -9.00 -21.18 -13.01
C TYR A 59 -8.14 -20.59 -11.89
N LYS A 60 -8.04 -21.28 -10.75
CA LYS A 60 -7.17 -20.87 -9.64
C LYS A 60 -5.70 -20.93 -10.06
N THR A 61 -5.00 -19.79 -9.98
CA THR A 61 -3.56 -19.69 -10.28
C THR A 61 -2.74 -19.77 -9.00
N ASN A 62 -1.44 -20.07 -9.08
CA ASN A 62 -0.57 -20.07 -7.89
C ASN A 62 -0.52 -18.69 -7.21
N SER A 63 -0.53 -17.60 -7.99
CA SER A 63 -0.60 -16.24 -7.46
C SER A 63 -1.87 -15.93 -6.65
N SER A 64 -2.96 -16.68 -6.84
CA SER A 64 -4.20 -16.50 -6.08
C SER A 64 -4.09 -16.95 -4.62
N HIS A 65 -3.02 -17.66 -4.25
CA HIS A 65 -2.74 -18.02 -2.85
C HIS A 65 -2.31 -16.82 -2.00
N TYR A 66 -1.73 -15.78 -2.61
CA TYR A 66 -1.38 -14.57 -1.88
C TYR A 66 -2.66 -13.86 -1.41
N GLY A 67 -2.76 -13.60 -0.10
CA GLY A 67 -3.94 -12.99 0.51
C GLY A 67 -5.15 -13.91 0.65
N GLU A 68 -4.99 -15.22 0.40
CA GLU A 68 -6.07 -16.21 0.60
C GLU A 68 -6.39 -16.41 2.09
N PHE A 69 -5.43 -16.17 2.98
CA PHE A 69 -5.62 -16.37 4.42
C PHE A 69 -6.02 -15.08 5.13
N VAL A 70 -7.00 -15.20 6.02
CA VAL A 70 -7.37 -14.13 6.95
C VAL A 70 -6.30 -14.03 8.03
N PRO A 71 -5.73 -12.85 8.31
CA PRO A 71 -4.77 -12.69 9.39
C PRO A 71 -5.48 -12.98 10.73
N LEU A 72 -5.00 -14.00 11.42
CA LEU A 72 -5.39 -14.32 12.79
C LEU A 72 -4.49 -13.57 13.79
N PRO A 73 -4.98 -13.23 14.98
CA PRO A 73 -4.19 -12.55 16.01
C PRO A 73 -2.87 -13.27 16.35
N GLN A 74 -2.83 -14.59 16.25
CA GLN A 74 -1.65 -15.43 16.51
C GLN A 74 -0.52 -15.21 15.49
N PHE A 75 -0.80 -14.65 14.31
CA PHE A 75 0.21 -14.32 13.30
C PHE A 75 0.79 -12.91 13.48
N LEU A 76 0.21 -12.10 14.37
CA LEU A 76 0.70 -10.75 14.64
C LEU A 76 1.89 -10.80 15.61
N PRO A 77 2.88 -9.91 15.45
CA PRO A 77 3.93 -9.78 16.44
C PRO A 77 3.37 -9.29 17.77
N CYS A 78 3.87 -9.80 18.90
CA CYS A 78 3.45 -9.35 20.23
C CYS A 78 3.83 -7.89 20.51
N ASN A 79 4.89 -7.40 19.88
CA ASN A 79 5.35 -6.02 19.99
C ASN A 79 5.79 -5.51 18.61
N TYR A 80 5.39 -4.29 18.28
CA TYR A 80 5.83 -3.59 17.08
C TYR A 80 6.37 -2.22 17.48
N THR A 81 7.67 -2.00 17.24
CA THR A 81 8.34 -0.72 17.48
C THR A 81 8.64 -0.06 16.14
N PRO A 82 7.72 0.79 15.61
CA PRO A 82 7.95 1.48 14.35
C PRO A 82 9.17 2.39 14.48
N ARG A 83 9.98 2.44 13.43
CA ARG A 83 11.08 3.39 13.36
C ARG A 83 10.54 4.78 13.03
N GLU A 84 10.58 5.68 13.99
CA GLU A 84 10.27 7.08 13.76
C GLU A 84 11.45 7.80 13.09
N GLN A 85 11.15 8.65 12.09
CA GLN A 85 12.15 9.50 11.43
C GLN A 85 11.79 10.98 11.50
N GLY A 86 10.89 11.39 12.42
CA GLY A 86 10.41 12.76 12.57
C GLY A 86 11.56 13.76 12.75
N PHE A 87 12.43 13.51 13.74
CA PHE A 87 13.60 14.34 14.00
C PHE A 87 14.54 14.43 12.78
N SER A 88 14.92 13.29 12.19
CA SER A 88 15.84 13.26 11.04
C SER A 88 15.25 13.93 9.80
N ASN A 89 13.94 13.81 9.57
CA ASN A 89 13.25 14.49 8.48
C ASN A 89 13.23 16.00 8.70
N HIS A 90 13.04 16.45 9.95
CA HIS A 90 13.11 17.87 10.28
C HIS A 90 14.50 18.46 10.01
N ILE A 91 15.57 17.80 10.47
CA ILE A 91 16.95 18.21 10.19
C ILE A 91 17.25 18.20 8.68
N ARG A 92 16.76 17.20 7.95
CA ARG A 92 16.91 17.16 6.48
C ARG A 92 16.22 18.36 5.82
N ALA A 93 15.04 18.75 6.29
CA ALA A 93 14.30 19.88 5.75
C ALA A 93 14.99 21.23 6.01
N THR A 94 15.78 21.36 7.09
CA THR A 94 16.54 22.59 7.39
C THR A 94 17.76 22.81 6.47
N GLY A 95 18.14 21.82 5.67
CA GLY A 95 19.28 21.92 4.76
C GLY A 95 20.64 21.75 5.44
N LEU A 96 21.73 22.00 4.69
CA LEU A 96 23.09 21.85 5.19
C LEU A 96 23.51 23.09 5.99
N TYR A 97 24.03 22.86 7.20
CA TYR A 97 24.58 23.93 8.04
C TYR A 97 25.74 24.63 7.33
N GLN A 98 25.74 25.97 7.38
CA GLN A 98 26.85 26.80 6.94
C GLN A 98 27.31 27.69 8.10
N ASN A 99 28.62 27.70 8.36
CA ASN A 99 29.19 28.61 9.35
C ASN A 99 29.53 29.96 8.69
N ASN A 100 28.64 30.93 8.83
CA ASN A 100 28.83 32.30 8.33
C ASN A 100 29.11 33.30 9.48
N SER A 101 29.53 32.82 10.65
CA SER A 101 29.80 33.67 11.82
C SER A 101 31.22 34.24 11.81
N LEU A 102 31.40 35.40 12.45
CA LEU A 102 32.71 36.02 12.68
C LEU A 102 33.25 35.64 14.06
N ASN A 103 34.57 35.48 14.16
CA ASN A 103 35.24 35.30 15.45
C ASN A 103 35.22 36.62 16.21
N THR A 104 34.37 36.71 17.24
CA THR A 104 34.21 37.89 18.11
C THR A 104 34.75 37.66 19.52
N ALA A 105 35.33 36.49 19.78
CA ALA A 105 35.90 36.18 21.08
C ALA A 105 37.05 37.16 21.40
N PRO A 106 37.02 37.84 22.56
CA PRO A 106 38.12 38.70 22.97
C PRO A 106 39.38 37.87 23.25
N ASP A 107 40.54 38.36 22.86
CA ASP A 107 41.80 37.69 23.16
C ASP A 107 42.05 37.69 24.68
N ARG A 108 42.05 36.50 25.27
CA ARG A 108 42.18 36.29 26.72
C ARG A 108 43.64 36.32 27.20
N ASN A 109 44.61 36.26 26.28
CA ASN A 109 46.04 36.31 26.63
C ASN A 109 46.56 37.74 26.84
N ARG A 110 45.82 38.75 26.34
CA ARG A 110 46.23 40.14 26.46
C ARG A 110 45.89 40.59 27.86
N THR A 111 46.87 40.52 28.76
CA THR A 111 46.86 41.32 29.98
C THR A 111 46.53 42.75 29.54
N LEU A 112 45.36 43.25 29.92
CA LEU A 112 44.97 44.63 29.61
C LEU A 112 45.90 45.53 30.41
N ASP A 113 47.01 45.95 29.80
CA ASP A 113 47.99 46.80 30.48
C ASP A 113 47.40 48.16 30.91
N PHE A 114 46.21 48.53 30.39
CA PHE A 114 45.53 49.78 30.76
C PHE A 114 44.00 49.63 30.80
N PRO A 115 43.36 49.61 31.98
CA PRO A 115 41.90 49.61 32.13
C PRO A 115 41.32 51.03 32.10
N ASN A 116 41.85 51.92 31.26
CA ASN A 116 41.41 53.31 31.24
C ASN A 116 41.31 53.83 29.80
N PHE A 117 40.22 53.48 29.12
CA PHE A 117 39.83 54.12 27.87
C PHE A 117 39.18 55.46 28.19
N GLN A 118 40.00 56.50 28.36
CA GLN A 118 39.51 57.87 28.40
C GLN A 118 39.19 58.30 26.96
N HIS A 119 37.90 58.33 26.64
CA HIS A 119 37.42 58.88 25.37
C HIS A 119 37.27 60.40 25.52
N THR A 120 38.24 61.15 25.02
CA THR A 120 38.13 62.61 24.90
C THR A 120 37.34 62.98 23.65
N LEU A 121 36.42 63.95 23.76
CA LEU A 121 35.63 64.51 22.65
C LEU A 121 36.49 65.34 21.70
#